data_AF-A0A661Q7C3-F1
#
_entry.id   AF-A0A661Q7C3-F1
#
_cell.length_a   1.000
_cell.length_b   1.000
_cell.length_c   1.000
_cell.angle_alpha   90.00
_cell.angle_beta   90.00
_cell.angle_gamma   90.00
#
_symmetry.space_group_name_H-M   'P 1'
#
loop_
_entity.id
_entity.type
_entity.pdbx_description
1 polymer ?
#
loop_
_entity_poly.entity_id
_entity_poly.type
_entity_poly.pdbx_seq_one_letter_code
_entity_poly.pdbx_strand_id
1 'polypeptide(L)'
;HNVYSTGDSFDADALIYSKTEAKFVVDEDLICYEIKKDDFLDLMQNKRIQSYFLQDFVARHQHLKDYDTQSDLTPFLISKVSDMYLHKAYIVNADKSILDALKEMKELKAKVIIVQDDNNYSIITDTDLINNVLLDGVDISKKVSTISTKGVISIDINDFLFNALLLMTHNSIKRIVVTDKEKIVGVLEQLDLLSYFANHSHLITVQIEKANSVDELKDVQNDLKNLILTLQAKGVKVRYITKLVSTLNEKMYAKLFRMCVGEELQDKCALIVMGSEGRGEQSIKTDQDNALIIKDGVDTSLFIEPMMKLNSHLLEIGYPKCNGNIMVSNEYWRRDVKAYKALIDSWTASFSEETLQKMSIFLDAKCVSGECELLDELTNYLHSSFFSRDDVLAHMAKAVLNFETPLSMFSSFVLEKSHENRLDLKKGGIFALVHGVRVLSLQYRVTETNTIERIKELNNRDIIDKEFAMELIESFDTLSSIRLKSMLNSKEREDGNYINPKELEKNQRDLLKDSFKIINKFKKFMIFHFHLEMVS
;
A
#
# COMPACT_ATOMS: atom_id res chain seq x y z
N HIS A 1 -0.37 -7.73 36.42
CA HIS A 1 -1.22 -7.09 37.44
C HIS A 1 -1.25 -5.60 37.16
N ASN A 2 -2.44 -5.01 37.04
CA ASN A 2 -2.57 -3.56 36.87
C ASN A 2 -2.34 -2.90 38.23
N VAL A 3 -1.39 -1.97 38.32
CA VAL A 3 -1.10 -1.20 39.53
C VAL A 3 -1.71 0.19 39.33
N TYR A 4 -2.56 0.61 40.27
CA TYR A 4 -3.17 1.94 40.31
C TYR A 4 -2.35 2.85 41.22
N SER A 5 -2.16 4.10 40.81
CA SER A 5 -1.32 5.10 41.45
C SER A 5 -2.10 6.40 41.73
N THR A 6 -1.45 7.38 42.36
CA THR A 6 -2.09 8.65 42.72
C THR A 6 -2.72 9.33 41.50
N GLY A 7 -4.03 9.59 41.59
CA GLY A 7 -4.81 10.23 40.52
C GLY A 7 -5.49 9.25 39.57
N ASP A 8 -5.26 7.95 39.70
CA ASP A 8 -5.96 6.94 38.93
C ASP A 8 -7.37 6.68 39.49
N SER A 9 -8.29 6.34 38.60
CA SER A 9 -9.61 5.80 38.97
C SER A 9 -9.69 4.32 38.59
N PHE A 10 -10.47 3.54 39.33
CA PHE A 10 -10.65 2.11 39.11
C PHE A 10 -12.12 1.71 39.24
N ASP A 11 -12.47 0.60 38.58
CA ASP A 11 -13.79 -0.06 38.61
C ASP A 11 -15.02 0.81 38.28
N ALA A 12 -14.87 1.80 37.38
CA ALA A 12 -16.02 2.56 36.88
C ALA A 12 -17.10 1.66 36.22
N ASP A 13 -16.69 0.53 35.65
CA ASP A 13 -17.59 -0.48 35.07
C ASP A 13 -18.59 -1.03 36.09
N ALA A 14 -18.18 -1.21 37.35
CA ALA A 14 -19.08 -1.67 38.40
C ALA A 14 -20.20 -0.67 38.69
N LEU A 15 -19.95 0.63 38.52
CA LEU A 15 -20.97 1.68 38.66
C LEU A 15 -21.91 1.71 37.45
N ILE A 16 -21.40 1.46 36.23
CA ILE A 16 -22.20 1.46 34.99
C ILE A 16 -23.09 0.21 34.92
N TYR A 17 -22.50 -0.97 35.14
CA TYR A 17 -23.15 -2.27 34.87
C TYR A 17 -23.63 -2.98 36.14
N SER A 18 -23.38 -2.41 37.32
CA SER A 18 -23.78 -3.00 38.61
C SER A 18 -23.19 -4.39 38.86
N LYS A 19 -22.03 -4.67 38.29
CA LYS A 19 -21.32 -5.96 38.40
C LYS A 19 -19.82 -5.70 38.54
N THR A 20 -19.19 -6.30 39.54
CA THR A 20 -17.72 -6.30 39.69
C THR A 20 -17.21 -7.74 39.57
N GLU A 21 -16.18 -7.94 38.74
CA GLU A 21 -15.51 -9.24 38.57
C GLU A 21 -14.06 -9.22 39.08
N ALA A 22 -13.58 -8.04 39.49
CA ALA A 22 -12.22 -7.82 39.94
C ALA A 22 -12.14 -7.72 41.47
N LYS A 23 -10.99 -8.11 42.02
CA LYS A 23 -10.66 -7.91 43.43
C LYS A 23 -9.52 -6.88 43.53
N PHE A 24 -9.76 -5.79 44.24
CA PHE A 24 -8.78 -4.76 44.51
C PHE A 24 -8.18 -4.98 45.90
N VAL A 25 -6.85 -4.94 45.99
CA VAL A 25 -6.10 -5.10 47.23
C VAL A 25 -5.21 -3.88 47.40
N VAL A 26 -5.26 -3.30 48.59
CA VAL A 26 -4.45 -2.14 48.96
C VAL A 26 -3.06 -2.63 49.37
N ASP A 27 -2.02 -2.17 48.68
CA ASP A 27 -0.62 -2.57 48.91
C ASP A 27 0.13 -1.62 49.87
N GLU A 28 -0.25 -0.33 49.89
CA GLU A 28 0.28 0.75 50.75
C GLU A 28 -0.86 1.64 51.28
N ASP A 29 -0.58 2.65 52.11
CA ASP A 29 -1.61 3.57 52.64
C ASP A 29 -2.42 4.27 51.53
N LEU A 30 -3.75 4.15 51.58
CA LEU A 30 -4.67 4.65 50.55
C LEU A 30 -5.63 5.73 51.10
N ILE A 31 -5.67 6.87 50.41
CA ILE A 31 -6.80 7.81 50.47
C ILE A 31 -7.63 7.63 49.21
N CYS A 32 -8.82 7.06 49.34
CA CYS A 32 -9.73 6.81 48.23
C CYS A 32 -10.85 7.87 48.22
N TYR A 33 -11.04 8.54 47.09
CA TYR A 33 -12.19 9.42 46.87
C TYR A 33 -13.32 8.62 46.22
N GLU A 34 -14.46 8.57 46.89
CA GLU A 34 -15.62 7.81 46.42
C GLU A 34 -16.64 8.73 45.75
N ILE A 35 -17.27 8.24 44.69
CA ILE A 35 -18.41 8.88 44.04
C ILE A 35 -19.62 7.96 44.14
N LYS A 36 -20.78 8.54 44.49
CA LYS A 36 -22.03 7.76 44.50
C LYS A 36 -22.40 7.39 43.07
N LYS A 37 -22.97 6.20 42.91
CA LYS A 37 -23.41 5.70 41.60
C LYS A 37 -24.35 6.67 40.89
N ASP A 38 -25.35 7.21 41.59
CA ASP A 38 -26.33 8.10 40.98
C ASP A 38 -25.66 9.41 40.50
N ASP A 39 -24.77 10.00 41.31
CA ASP A 39 -24.00 11.19 40.94
C ASP A 39 -23.07 10.91 39.74
N PHE A 40 -22.45 9.73 39.69
CA PHE A 40 -21.63 9.30 38.56
C PHE A 40 -22.46 9.12 37.28
N LEU A 41 -23.63 8.49 37.35
CA LEU A 41 -24.52 8.28 36.21
C LEU A 41 -25.10 9.61 35.68
N ASP A 42 -25.35 10.57 36.56
CA ASP A 42 -25.73 11.94 36.16
C ASP A 42 -24.59 12.66 35.45
N LEU A 43 -23.34 12.51 35.92
CA LEU A 43 -22.16 13.05 35.22
C LEU A 43 -21.94 12.41 33.85
N MET A 44 -22.30 11.14 33.69
CA MET A 44 -22.23 10.40 32.42
C MET A 44 -23.21 10.93 31.35
N GLN A 45 -24.13 11.84 31.70
CA GLN A 45 -24.93 12.57 30.69
C GLN A 45 -24.07 13.55 29.86
N ASN A 46 -22.89 13.93 30.36
CA ASN A 46 -21.94 14.75 29.60
C ASN A 46 -21.15 13.87 28.62
N LYS A 47 -21.31 14.12 27.32
CA LYS A 47 -20.65 13.37 26.22
C LYS A 47 -19.13 13.21 26.37
N ARG A 48 -18.44 14.20 26.97
CA ARG A 48 -16.98 14.16 27.14
C ARG A 48 -16.56 13.22 28.27
N ILE A 49 -17.31 13.22 29.37
CA ILE A 49 -17.12 12.30 30.52
C ILE A 49 -17.51 10.88 30.10
N GLN A 50 -18.64 10.75 29.40
CA GLN A 50 -19.12 9.50 28.83
C GLN A 50 -18.07 8.85 27.91
N SER A 51 -17.46 9.64 27.00
CA SER A 51 -16.44 9.14 26.09
C SER A 51 -15.19 8.65 26.82
N TYR A 52 -14.77 9.35 27.88
CA TYR A 52 -13.59 8.99 28.68
C TYR A 52 -13.78 7.63 29.39
N PHE A 53 -14.91 7.42 30.07
CA PHE A 53 -15.16 6.17 30.81
C PHE A 53 -15.56 5.00 29.90
N LEU A 54 -16.18 5.24 28.74
CA LEU A 54 -16.55 4.16 27.80
C LEU A 54 -15.43 3.76 26.83
N GLN A 55 -14.43 4.61 26.56
CA GLN A 55 -13.27 4.22 25.73
C GLN A 55 -12.45 3.10 26.35
N ASP A 56 -12.34 3.08 27.69
CA ASP A 56 -11.57 2.08 28.43
C ASP A 56 -12.30 0.71 28.45
N PHE A 57 -13.64 0.72 28.41
CA PHE A 57 -14.48 -0.48 28.24
C PHE A 57 -14.25 -1.15 26.87
N VAL A 58 -14.20 -0.35 25.80
CA VAL A 58 -13.93 -0.80 24.41
C VAL A 58 -12.52 -1.41 24.29
N ALA A 59 -11.54 -0.88 25.02
CA ALA A 59 -10.17 -1.40 25.02
C ALA A 59 -10.02 -2.76 25.72
N ARG A 60 -10.86 -3.05 26.73
CA ARG A 60 -10.72 -4.23 27.60
C ARG A 60 -11.61 -5.41 27.22
N HIS A 61 -12.76 -5.19 26.57
CA HIS A 61 -13.62 -6.26 26.05
C HIS A 61 -13.16 -6.72 24.65
N GLN A 62 -11.95 -7.29 24.59
CA GLN A 62 -11.29 -7.83 23.39
C GLN A 62 -11.99 -9.03 22.71
N HIS A 63 -13.22 -9.36 23.09
CA HIS A 63 -14.06 -10.36 22.40
C HIS A 63 -15.10 -9.77 21.44
N LEU A 64 -15.08 -8.45 21.21
CA LEU A 64 -15.91 -7.79 20.17
C LEU A 64 -15.08 -7.30 18.96
N LYS A 65 -13.90 -7.90 18.74
CA LYS A 65 -13.06 -7.63 17.55
C LYS A 65 -13.69 -8.04 16.21
N ASP A 66 -14.91 -8.60 16.21
CA ASP A 66 -15.60 -9.03 15.00
C ASP A 66 -16.73 -8.10 14.54
N TYR A 67 -16.95 -6.93 15.17
CA TYR A 67 -18.07 -6.05 14.78
C TYR A 67 -17.77 -4.54 14.67
N ASP A 68 -16.51 -4.13 14.51
CA ASP A 68 -16.17 -2.76 14.06
C ASP A 68 -16.06 -2.63 12.53
N THR A 69 -16.79 -3.47 11.78
CA THR A 69 -16.99 -3.36 10.33
C THR A 69 -18.22 -2.50 9.97
N GLN A 70 -18.55 -1.46 10.75
CA GLN A 70 -19.63 -0.53 10.41
C GLN A 70 -19.19 0.94 10.32
N SER A 71 -18.01 1.19 9.76
CA SER A 71 -17.65 2.53 9.24
C SER A 71 -17.34 2.57 7.73
N ASP A 72 -17.39 1.42 7.04
CA ASP A 72 -17.07 1.32 5.61
C ASP A 72 -18.17 1.86 4.67
N LEU A 73 -19.42 1.92 5.13
CA LEU A 73 -20.57 2.32 4.29
C LEU A 73 -20.83 3.83 4.28
N THR A 74 -20.43 4.57 5.33
CA THR A 74 -20.89 5.95 5.54
C THR A 74 -20.57 6.91 4.39
N PRO A 75 -19.36 6.90 3.79
CA PRO A 75 -19.06 7.76 2.64
C PRO A 75 -19.90 7.40 1.42
N PHE A 76 -20.07 6.12 1.12
CA PHE A 76 -20.90 5.65 -0.01
C PHE A 76 -22.39 5.99 0.17
N LEU A 77 -22.89 5.92 1.41
CA LEU A 77 -24.28 6.25 1.75
C LEU A 77 -24.62 7.73 1.49
N ILE A 78 -23.63 8.63 1.52
CA ILE A 78 -23.82 10.09 1.39
C ILE A 78 -23.23 10.68 0.10
N SER A 79 -22.46 9.92 -0.69
CA SER A 79 -21.96 10.34 -2.01
C SER A 79 -23.10 10.46 -3.03
N LYS A 80 -22.96 11.36 -4.00
CA LYS A 80 -23.96 11.63 -5.04
C LYS A 80 -23.62 11.00 -6.38
N VAL A 81 -24.62 10.82 -7.23
CA VAL A 81 -24.46 10.37 -8.62
C VAL A 81 -23.52 11.31 -9.41
N SER A 82 -23.51 12.59 -9.09
CA SER A 82 -22.59 13.60 -9.64
C SER A 82 -21.11 13.30 -9.38
N ASP A 83 -20.80 12.51 -8.35
CA ASP A 83 -19.43 12.17 -7.96
C ASP A 83 -18.86 11.02 -8.79
N MET A 84 -19.66 10.46 -9.71
CA MET A 84 -19.29 9.33 -10.56
C MET A 84 -19.02 9.71 -12.01
N TYR A 85 -18.15 8.92 -12.63
CA TYR A 85 -18.01 8.93 -14.08
C TYR A 85 -19.28 8.35 -14.71
N LEU A 86 -19.93 9.15 -15.56
CA LEU A 86 -21.10 8.74 -16.32
C LEU A 86 -20.69 8.33 -17.73
N HIS A 87 -21.07 7.13 -18.14
CA HIS A 87 -20.89 6.71 -19.53
C HIS A 87 -21.80 7.52 -20.44
N LYS A 88 -21.30 7.86 -21.62
CA LYS A 88 -22.07 8.63 -22.61
C LYS A 88 -23.29 7.81 -23.04
N ALA A 89 -24.47 8.40 -22.89
CA ALA A 89 -25.70 7.82 -23.41
C ALA A 89 -25.71 7.91 -24.95
N TYR A 90 -25.72 6.76 -25.62
CA TYR A 90 -25.94 6.70 -27.06
C TYR A 90 -27.45 6.70 -27.32
N ILE A 91 -27.99 7.88 -27.68
CA ILE A 91 -29.41 8.09 -27.93
C ILE A 91 -29.68 8.03 -29.44
N VAL A 92 -30.68 7.23 -29.84
CA VAL A 92 -31.10 7.06 -31.23
C VAL A 92 -32.60 7.24 -31.39
N ASN A 93 -33.04 7.59 -32.60
CA ASN A 93 -34.46 7.63 -32.94
C ASN A 93 -35.04 6.21 -33.08
N ALA A 94 -36.30 6.04 -32.65
CA ALA A 94 -37.07 4.79 -32.71
C ALA A 94 -37.11 4.08 -34.07
N ASP A 95 -36.98 4.83 -35.17
CA ASP A 95 -37.04 4.31 -36.53
C ASP A 95 -35.71 3.81 -37.09
N LYS A 96 -34.60 4.02 -36.37
CA LYS A 96 -33.27 3.56 -36.80
C LYS A 96 -33.23 2.04 -36.89
N SER A 97 -32.50 1.49 -37.85
CA SER A 97 -32.32 0.04 -37.96
C SER A 97 -31.49 -0.50 -36.78
N ILE A 98 -31.78 -1.73 -36.34
CA ILE A 98 -31.00 -2.41 -35.29
C ILE A 98 -29.53 -2.49 -35.72
N LEU A 99 -29.26 -2.85 -36.98
CA LEU A 99 -27.90 -2.97 -37.50
C LEU A 99 -27.10 -1.66 -37.41
N ASP A 100 -27.68 -0.54 -37.84
CA ASP A 100 -26.96 0.74 -37.84
C ASP A 100 -26.73 1.27 -36.42
N ALA A 101 -27.71 1.07 -35.53
CA ALA A 101 -27.54 1.39 -34.12
C ALA A 101 -26.42 0.56 -33.47
N LEU A 102 -26.30 -0.73 -33.80
CA LEU A 102 -25.22 -1.59 -33.29
C LEU A 102 -23.83 -1.20 -33.82
N LYS A 103 -23.72 -0.78 -35.09
CA LYS A 103 -22.45 -0.30 -35.66
C LYS A 103 -21.96 0.96 -34.94
N GLU A 104 -22.83 1.93 -34.78
CA GLU A 104 -22.50 3.17 -34.08
C GLU A 104 -22.25 2.95 -32.58
N MET A 105 -23.01 2.07 -31.94
CA MET A 105 -22.76 1.65 -30.56
C MET A 105 -21.32 1.12 -30.40
N LYS A 106 -20.85 0.30 -31.36
CA LYS A 106 -19.48 -0.23 -31.38
C LYS A 106 -18.45 0.88 -31.59
N GLU A 107 -18.67 1.80 -32.54
CA GLU A 107 -17.76 2.92 -32.81
C GLU A 107 -17.63 3.86 -31.62
N LEU A 108 -18.74 4.18 -30.97
CA LEU A 108 -18.81 5.04 -29.78
C LEU A 108 -18.39 4.30 -28.50
N LYS A 109 -18.10 2.99 -28.57
CA LYS A 109 -17.85 2.11 -27.42
C LYS A 109 -18.94 2.21 -26.34
N ALA A 110 -20.17 2.49 -26.75
CA ALA A 110 -21.32 2.60 -25.86
C ALA A 110 -21.75 1.19 -25.38
N LYS A 111 -22.27 1.12 -24.16
CA LYS A 111 -22.69 -0.15 -23.52
C LYS A 111 -24.19 -0.40 -23.58
N VAL A 112 -24.97 0.64 -23.85
CA VAL A 112 -26.42 0.57 -24.03
C VAL A 112 -26.84 1.51 -25.14
N ILE A 113 -27.97 1.21 -25.76
CA ILE A 113 -28.65 2.09 -26.71
C ILE A 113 -29.90 2.62 -26.00
N ILE A 114 -30.04 3.94 -25.94
CA ILE A 114 -31.28 4.58 -25.50
C ILE A 114 -32.07 4.95 -26.75
N VAL A 115 -33.28 4.44 -26.84
CA VAL A 115 -34.18 4.68 -27.97
C VAL A 115 -35.18 5.74 -27.56
N GLN A 116 -35.20 6.85 -28.30
CA GLN A 116 -36.13 7.95 -28.13
C GLN A 116 -37.30 7.82 -29.13
N ASP A 117 -38.51 7.83 -28.60
CA ASP A 117 -39.77 7.81 -29.35
C ASP A 117 -40.67 8.94 -28.83
N ASP A 118 -40.80 10.02 -29.60
CA ASP A 118 -41.41 11.29 -29.19
C ASP A 118 -40.85 11.81 -27.84
N ASN A 119 -41.67 11.74 -26.78
CA ASN A 119 -41.33 12.16 -25.42
C ASN A 119 -40.97 10.98 -24.49
N ASN A 120 -40.90 9.75 -25.01
CA ASN A 120 -40.61 8.56 -24.24
C ASN A 120 -39.22 8.00 -24.56
N TYR A 121 -38.58 7.42 -23.54
CA TYR A 121 -37.33 6.70 -23.70
C TYR A 121 -37.54 5.21 -23.41
N SER A 122 -36.83 4.38 -24.18
CA SER A 122 -36.68 2.94 -23.97
C SER A 122 -35.20 2.57 -24.07
N ILE A 123 -34.82 1.37 -23.60
CA ILE A 123 -33.42 0.93 -23.55
C ILE A 123 -33.23 -0.41 -24.26
N ILE A 124 -32.07 -0.59 -24.88
CA ILE A 124 -31.62 -1.87 -25.41
C ILE A 124 -30.29 -2.22 -24.74
N THR A 125 -30.24 -3.44 -24.22
CA THR A 125 -29.09 -4.04 -23.55
C THR A 125 -28.65 -5.33 -24.27
N ASP A 126 -27.50 -5.88 -23.85
CA ASP A 126 -27.00 -7.17 -24.36
C ASP A 126 -28.05 -8.29 -24.20
N THR A 127 -28.83 -8.28 -23.12
CA THR A 127 -29.90 -9.25 -22.87
C THR A 127 -31.02 -9.14 -23.91
N ASP A 128 -31.41 -7.91 -24.26
CA ASP A 128 -32.46 -7.68 -25.27
C ASP A 128 -31.98 -8.14 -26.65
N LEU A 129 -30.69 -7.94 -26.97
CA LEU A 129 -30.10 -8.39 -28.22
C LEU A 129 -30.04 -9.93 -28.28
N ILE A 130 -29.59 -10.58 -27.21
CA ILE A 130 -29.56 -12.04 -27.14
C ILE A 130 -30.96 -12.62 -27.32
N ASN A 131 -31.94 -12.14 -26.57
CA ASN A 131 -33.28 -12.68 -26.63
C ASN A 131 -33.96 -12.40 -27.98
N ASN A 132 -34.04 -11.13 -28.39
CA ASN A 132 -34.84 -10.79 -29.56
C ASN A 132 -34.12 -11.09 -30.88
N VAL A 133 -32.81 -10.85 -30.99
CA VAL A 133 -32.08 -11.00 -32.26
C VAL A 133 -31.53 -12.42 -32.41
N LEU A 134 -30.88 -12.96 -31.38
CA LEU A 134 -30.21 -14.27 -31.48
C LEU A 134 -31.17 -15.44 -31.24
N LEU A 135 -32.07 -15.35 -30.26
CA LEU A 135 -32.98 -16.44 -29.92
C LEU A 135 -34.28 -16.36 -30.72
N ASP A 136 -34.93 -15.20 -30.77
CA ASP A 136 -36.23 -15.03 -31.45
C ASP A 136 -36.10 -14.69 -32.95
N GLY A 137 -34.87 -14.44 -33.43
CA GLY A 137 -34.59 -14.24 -34.85
C GLY A 137 -35.18 -12.96 -35.44
N VAL A 138 -35.33 -11.89 -34.65
CA VAL A 138 -35.75 -10.59 -35.15
C VAL A 138 -34.72 -10.08 -36.17
N ASP A 139 -35.20 -9.80 -37.38
CA ASP A 139 -34.38 -9.27 -38.48
C ASP A 139 -33.75 -7.92 -38.09
N ILE A 140 -32.42 -7.86 -38.16
CA ILE A 140 -31.59 -6.69 -37.81
C ILE A 140 -31.83 -5.46 -38.70
N SER A 141 -32.52 -5.61 -39.83
CA SER A 141 -32.98 -4.51 -40.67
C SER A 141 -34.19 -3.78 -40.10
N LYS A 142 -34.91 -4.38 -39.14
CA LYS A 142 -36.06 -3.76 -38.48
C LYS A 142 -35.62 -2.63 -37.55
N LYS A 143 -36.62 -1.84 -37.15
CA LYS A 143 -36.48 -0.69 -36.26
C LYS A 143 -36.01 -1.10 -34.87
N VAL A 144 -35.14 -0.30 -34.24
CA VAL A 144 -34.68 -0.49 -32.84
C VAL A 144 -35.83 -0.52 -31.84
N SER A 145 -36.92 0.19 -32.11
CA SER A 145 -38.15 0.18 -31.30
C SER A 145 -38.84 -1.20 -31.19
N THR A 146 -38.51 -2.15 -32.07
CA THR A 146 -39.09 -3.50 -32.03
C THR A 146 -38.48 -4.39 -30.94
N ILE A 147 -37.31 -4.04 -30.43
CA ILE A 147 -36.56 -4.83 -29.43
C ILE A 147 -36.25 -4.02 -28.16
N SER A 148 -36.72 -2.77 -28.08
CA SER A 148 -36.44 -1.91 -26.94
C SER A 148 -37.39 -2.19 -25.77
N THR A 149 -36.83 -2.19 -24.57
CA THR A 149 -37.57 -2.38 -23.33
C THR A 149 -38.07 -1.02 -22.84
N LYS A 150 -39.39 -0.89 -22.68
CA LYS A 150 -40.07 0.32 -22.17
C LYS A 150 -39.92 0.44 -20.65
N GLY A 151 -40.06 1.66 -20.13
CA GLY A 151 -39.97 1.92 -18.69
C GLY A 151 -38.52 2.06 -18.22
N VAL A 152 -37.80 3.03 -18.81
CA VAL A 152 -36.42 3.34 -18.41
C VAL A 152 -36.40 3.75 -16.95
N ILE A 153 -35.65 3.00 -16.15
CA ILE A 153 -35.39 3.35 -14.76
C ILE A 153 -34.28 4.39 -14.76
N SER A 154 -34.54 5.54 -14.15
CA SER A 154 -33.62 6.67 -14.07
C SER A 154 -33.39 7.16 -12.65
N ILE A 155 -32.31 7.92 -12.46
CA ILE A 155 -31.97 8.60 -11.22
C ILE A 155 -31.46 10.02 -11.50
N ASP A 156 -31.73 10.97 -10.60
CA ASP A 156 -31.23 12.34 -10.73
C ASP A 156 -29.72 12.40 -10.49
N ILE A 157 -29.01 13.31 -11.17
CA ILE A 157 -27.57 13.50 -10.98
C ILE A 157 -27.22 13.95 -9.54
N ASN A 158 -28.14 14.58 -8.82
CA ASN A 158 -27.92 15.06 -7.45
C ASN A 158 -28.34 14.06 -6.37
N ASP A 159 -28.91 12.91 -6.77
CA ASP A 159 -29.33 11.84 -5.88
C ASP A 159 -28.14 11.08 -5.27
N PHE A 160 -28.37 10.34 -4.19
CA PHE A 160 -27.33 9.54 -3.54
C PHE A 160 -26.99 8.26 -4.31
N LEU A 161 -25.72 7.85 -4.31
CA LEU A 161 -25.27 6.58 -4.91
C LEU A 161 -25.93 5.36 -4.27
N PHE A 162 -26.26 5.44 -2.99
CA PHE A 162 -27.01 4.40 -2.30
C PHE A 162 -28.39 4.17 -2.94
N ASN A 163 -29.09 5.25 -3.34
CA ASN A 163 -30.38 5.15 -4.04
C ASN A 163 -30.20 4.46 -5.40
N ALA A 164 -29.11 4.76 -6.12
CA ALA A 164 -28.80 4.09 -7.39
C ALA A 164 -28.62 2.58 -7.19
N LEU A 165 -27.88 2.16 -6.16
CA LEU A 165 -27.69 0.75 -5.83
C LEU A 165 -28.99 0.05 -5.46
N LEU A 166 -29.84 0.69 -4.66
CA LEU A 166 -31.16 0.17 -4.29
C LEU A 166 -32.03 -0.03 -5.53
N LEU A 167 -32.09 0.97 -6.43
CA LEU A 167 -32.84 0.88 -7.68
C LEU A 167 -32.31 -0.24 -8.58
N MET A 168 -30.99 -0.38 -8.69
CA MET A 168 -30.37 -1.48 -9.45
C MET A 168 -30.71 -2.85 -8.87
N THR A 169 -30.65 -2.99 -7.55
CA THR A 169 -30.90 -4.25 -6.84
C THR A 169 -32.38 -4.64 -6.91
N HIS A 170 -33.27 -3.70 -6.60
CA HIS A 170 -34.72 -3.93 -6.60
C HIS A 170 -35.24 -4.35 -7.97
N ASN A 171 -34.73 -3.72 -9.03
CA ASN A 171 -35.17 -3.99 -10.40
C ASN A 171 -34.30 -5.03 -11.12
N SER A 172 -33.30 -5.61 -10.45
CA SER A 172 -32.35 -6.57 -11.03
C SER A 172 -31.66 -6.07 -12.31
N ILE A 173 -31.34 -4.77 -12.36
CA ILE A 173 -30.67 -4.11 -13.49
C ILE A 173 -29.22 -3.78 -13.14
N LYS A 174 -28.33 -3.83 -14.14
CA LYS A 174 -26.90 -3.52 -13.97
C LYS A 174 -26.53 -2.10 -14.39
N ARG A 175 -27.48 -1.35 -14.94
CA ARG A 175 -27.25 -0.02 -15.51
C ARG A 175 -28.49 0.83 -15.25
N ILE A 176 -28.28 2.11 -14.93
CA ILE A 176 -29.35 3.08 -14.68
C ILE A 176 -29.10 4.34 -15.50
N VAL A 177 -30.16 4.93 -16.04
CA VAL A 177 -30.06 6.19 -16.79
C VAL A 177 -29.97 7.36 -15.82
N VAL A 178 -29.06 8.30 -16.06
CA VAL A 178 -28.88 9.47 -15.21
C VAL A 178 -29.46 10.70 -15.88
N THR A 179 -30.26 11.45 -15.14
CA THR A 179 -30.94 12.67 -15.62
C THR A 179 -30.52 13.90 -14.83
N ASP A 180 -30.44 15.05 -15.49
CA ASP A 180 -30.38 16.38 -14.87
C ASP A 180 -31.53 17.22 -15.42
N LYS A 181 -32.45 17.66 -14.56
CA LYS A 181 -33.65 18.44 -14.97
C LYS A 181 -34.38 17.80 -16.16
N GLU A 182 -34.69 16.50 -16.03
CA GLU A 182 -35.39 15.67 -17.04
C GLU A 182 -34.61 15.39 -18.33
N LYS A 183 -33.37 15.88 -18.48
CA LYS A 183 -32.51 15.55 -19.62
C LYS A 183 -31.57 14.41 -19.28
N ILE A 184 -31.45 13.44 -20.17
CA ILE A 184 -30.47 12.35 -20.03
C ILE A 184 -29.06 12.94 -20.18
N VAL A 185 -28.25 12.78 -19.14
CA VAL A 185 -26.85 13.24 -19.11
C VAL A 185 -25.86 12.08 -19.20
N GLY A 186 -26.30 10.84 -18.94
CA GLY A 186 -25.46 9.66 -19.08
C GLY A 186 -26.09 8.38 -18.55
N VAL A 187 -25.25 7.36 -18.41
CA VAL A 187 -25.61 6.05 -17.84
C VAL A 187 -24.59 5.67 -16.79
N LEU A 188 -25.07 5.22 -15.63
CA LEU A 188 -24.25 4.72 -14.53
C LEU A 188 -24.31 3.18 -14.51
N GLU A 189 -23.16 2.51 -14.48
CA GLU A 189 -23.09 1.06 -14.35
C GLU A 189 -22.89 0.61 -12.91
N GLN A 190 -23.46 -0.54 -12.57
CA GLN A 190 -23.31 -1.17 -11.26
C GLN A 190 -21.85 -1.50 -10.96
N LEU A 191 -21.05 -1.86 -11.97
CA LEU A 191 -19.62 -2.12 -11.79
C LEU A 191 -18.85 -0.86 -11.40
N ASP A 192 -19.19 0.31 -11.94
CA ASP A 192 -18.54 1.57 -11.57
C ASP A 192 -18.92 1.98 -10.15
N LEU A 193 -20.20 1.81 -9.80
CA LEU A 193 -20.71 2.03 -8.45
C LEU A 193 -20.03 1.08 -7.45
N LEU A 194 -19.92 -0.20 -7.79
CA LEU A 194 -19.22 -1.20 -6.97
C LEU A 194 -17.71 -0.95 -6.92
N SER A 195 -17.09 -0.38 -7.96
CA SER A 195 -15.67 -0.03 -7.99
C SER A 195 -15.37 1.21 -7.15
N TYR A 196 -16.27 2.19 -7.17
CA TYR A 196 -16.24 3.36 -6.28
C TYR A 196 -16.44 2.96 -4.83
N PHE A 197 -17.39 2.05 -4.59
CA PHE A 197 -17.58 1.38 -3.31
C PHE A 197 -16.31 0.61 -2.89
N ALA A 198 -15.55 0.06 -3.85
CA ALA A 198 -14.43 -0.82 -3.58
C ALA A 198 -13.05 -0.15 -3.41
N ASN A 199 -12.62 0.90 -4.15
CA ASN A 199 -11.21 1.35 -4.05
C ASN A 199 -10.82 2.70 -4.72
N HIS A 200 -10.35 3.69 -3.94
CA HIS A 200 -9.63 4.90 -4.42
C HIS A 200 -8.35 4.56 -5.22
N SER A 201 -7.73 3.41 -4.97
CA SER A 201 -6.52 2.95 -5.66
C SER A 201 -6.74 2.59 -7.13
N HIS A 202 -7.96 2.18 -7.51
CA HIS A 202 -8.27 1.87 -8.90
C HIS A 202 -8.26 3.13 -9.77
N LEU A 203 -8.84 4.23 -9.28
CA LEU A 203 -8.83 5.52 -9.97
C LEU A 203 -7.40 6.01 -10.22
N ILE A 204 -6.53 5.92 -9.22
CA ILE A 204 -5.10 6.25 -9.36
C ILE A 204 -4.45 5.40 -10.46
N THR A 205 -4.73 4.09 -10.50
CA THR A 205 -4.19 3.20 -11.55
C THR A 205 -4.63 3.65 -12.95
N VAL A 206 -5.92 3.96 -13.13
CA VAL A 206 -6.46 4.43 -14.41
C VAL A 206 -5.85 5.78 -14.82
N GLN A 207 -5.64 6.70 -13.88
CA GLN A 207 -4.97 7.97 -14.15
C GLN A 207 -3.52 7.76 -14.63
N ILE A 208 -2.75 6.88 -13.97
CA ILE A 208 -1.36 6.55 -14.38
C ILE A 208 -1.33 6.01 -15.81
N GLU A 209 -2.24 5.08 -16.14
CA GLU A 209 -2.28 4.46 -17.46
C GLU A 209 -2.62 5.48 -18.56
N LYS A 210 -3.58 6.37 -18.29
CA LYS A 210 -4.05 7.39 -19.23
C LYS A 210 -3.14 8.61 -19.36
N ALA A 211 -2.23 8.83 -18.41
CA ALA A 211 -1.40 10.02 -18.39
C ALA A 211 -0.58 10.17 -19.68
N ASN A 212 -0.56 11.33 -20.30
CA ASN A 212 0.22 11.59 -21.52
C ASN A 212 1.39 12.55 -21.30
N SER A 213 1.51 13.09 -20.09
CA SER A 213 2.53 14.05 -19.70
C SER A 213 3.05 13.77 -18.28
N VAL A 214 4.25 14.29 -17.98
CA VAL A 214 4.83 14.23 -16.63
C VAL A 214 4.00 15.06 -15.65
N ASP A 215 3.37 16.13 -16.12
CA ASP A 215 2.52 16.98 -15.29
C ASP A 215 1.26 16.25 -14.82
N GLU A 216 0.59 15.47 -15.70
CA GLU A 216 -0.53 14.62 -15.29
C GLU A 216 -0.11 13.56 -14.24
N LEU A 217 1.14 13.05 -14.33
CA LEU A 217 1.68 12.12 -13.33
C LEU A 217 2.04 12.80 -12.00
N LYS A 218 2.31 14.11 -11.98
CA LYS A 218 2.49 14.88 -10.74
C LYS A 218 1.18 14.95 -9.95
N ASP A 219 0.05 15.13 -10.63
CA ASP A 219 -1.26 15.23 -9.98
C ASP A 219 -1.63 13.92 -9.26
N VAL A 220 -1.35 12.78 -9.90
CA VAL A 220 -1.55 11.44 -9.33
C VAL A 220 -0.83 11.27 -7.97
N GLN A 221 0.29 11.94 -7.76
CA GLN A 221 1.04 11.82 -6.50
C GLN A 221 0.31 12.46 -5.32
N ASN A 222 -0.49 13.49 -5.56
CA ASN A 222 -1.30 14.08 -4.51
C ASN A 222 -2.41 13.10 -4.08
N ASP A 223 -3.02 12.41 -5.06
CA ASP A 223 -4.03 11.38 -4.82
C ASP A 223 -3.44 10.20 -4.03
N LEU A 224 -2.21 9.78 -4.36
CA LEU A 224 -1.49 8.74 -3.61
C LEU A 224 -1.23 9.14 -2.15
N LYS A 225 -0.83 10.39 -1.89
CA LYS A 225 -0.65 10.90 -0.52
C LYS A 225 -1.97 10.89 0.25
N ASN A 226 -3.06 11.32 -0.37
CA ASN A 226 -4.40 11.34 0.24
C ASN A 226 -4.91 9.92 0.54
N LEU A 227 -4.63 8.96 -0.35
CA LEU A 227 -4.91 7.55 -0.12
C LEU A 227 -4.17 7.01 1.11
N ILE A 228 -2.87 7.31 1.24
CA ILE A 228 -2.08 6.90 2.42
C ILE A 228 -2.67 7.48 3.71
N LEU A 229 -2.97 8.78 3.73
CA LEU A 229 -3.58 9.44 4.88
C LEU A 229 -4.93 8.82 5.26
N THR A 230 -5.76 8.52 4.26
CA THR A 230 -7.07 7.90 4.47
C THR A 230 -6.95 6.49 5.04
N LEU A 231 -6.08 5.65 4.48
CA LEU A 231 -5.87 4.28 4.97
C LEU A 231 -5.27 4.26 6.38
N GLN A 232 -4.35 5.19 6.66
CA GLN A 232 -3.75 5.31 7.99
C GLN A 232 -4.76 5.80 9.03
N ALA A 233 -5.60 6.78 8.70
CA ALA A 233 -6.69 7.23 9.58
C ALA A 233 -7.74 6.13 9.84
N LYS A 234 -7.93 5.21 8.88
CA LYS A 234 -8.79 4.02 9.01
C LYS A 234 -8.15 2.85 9.75
N GLY A 235 -6.92 3.00 10.28
CA GLY A 235 -6.25 1.96 11.05
C GLY A 235 -5.77 0.75 10.23
N VAL A 236 -5.67 0.88 8.91
CA VAL A 236 -5.13 -0.19 8.04
C VAL A 236 -3.67 -0.43 8.41
N LYS A 237 -3.28 -1.72 8.60
CA LYS A 237 -1.90 -2.07 8.91
C LYS A 237 -0.95 -1.54 7.82
N VAL A 238 0.16 -0.94 8.25
CA VAL A 238 1.14 -0.28 7.37
C VAL A 238 1.68 -1.19 6.26
N ARG A 239 1.82 -2.49 6.49
CA ARG A 239 2.24 -3.46 5.47
C ARG A 239 1.31 -3.52 4.26
N TYR A 240 0.00 -3.29 4.45
CA TYR A 240 -0.96 -3.28 3.35
C TYR A 240 -0.94 -1.94 2.61
N ILE A 241 -0.75 -0.84 3.36
CA ILE A 241 -0.59 0.50 2.79
C ILE A 241 0.64 0.54 1.88
N THR A 242 1.80 0.12 2.40
CA THR A 242 3.07 0.08 1.64
C THR A 242 2.99 -0.82 0.42
N LYS A 243 2.42 -2.03 0.55
CA LYS A 243 2.21 -2.94 -0.60
C LYS A 243 1.37 -2.30 -1.71
N LEU A 244 0.29 -1.60 -1.35
CA LEU A 244 -0.55 -0.89 -2.30
C LEU A 244 0.20 0.28 -2.96
N VAL A 245 0.86 1.11 -2.15
CA VAL A 245 1.65 2.25 -2.62
C VAL A 245 2.74 1.81 -3.58
N SER A 246 3.52 0.78 -3.23
CA SER A 246 4.55 0.21 -4.10
C SER A 246 3.96 -0.36 -5.40
N THR A 247 2.79 -1.01 -5.36
CA THR A 247 2.13 -1.47 -6.59
C THR A 247 1.78 -0.30 -7.53
N LEU A 248 1.31 0.82 -6.98
CA LEU A 248 1.01 2.03 -7.76
C LEU A 248 2.28 2.71 -8.27
N ASN A 249 3.34 2.77 -7.45
CA ASN A 249 4.65 3.24 -7.87
C ASN A 249 5.23 2.38 -9.02
N GLU A 250 5.13 1.05 -8.96
CA GLU A 250 5.58 0.17 -10.04
C GLU A 250 4.91 0.53 -11.36
N LYS A 251 3.59 0.81 -11.35
CA LYS A 251 2.86 1.30 -12.53
C LYS A 251 3.36 2.66 -12.99
N MET A 252 3.68 3.57 -12.06
CA MET A 252 4.28 4.88 -12.34
C MET A 252 5.64 4.74 -13.05
N TYR A 253 6.54 3.91 -12.51
CA TYR A 253 7.84 3.62 -13.11
C TYR A 253 7.69 3.00 -14.51
N ALA A 254 6.79 2.02 -14.66
CA ALA A 254 6.54 1.38 -15.95
C ALA A 254 5.98 2.37 -16.98
N LYS A 255 5.10 3.28 -16.57
CA LYS A 255 4.57 4.34 -17.44
C LYS A 255 5.66 5.30 -17.88
N LEU A 256 6.48 5.79 -16.95
CA LEU A 256 7.60 6.68 -17.25
C LEU A 256 8.63 6.02 -18.16
N PHE A 257 8.93 4.75 -17.93
CA PHE A 257 9.79 3.96 -18.80
C PHE A 257 9.28 3.96 -20.25
N ARG A 258 8.01 3.65 -20.46
CA ARG A 258 7.37 3.67 -21.80
C ARG A 258 7.32 5.06 -22.43
N MET A 259 7.34 6.14 -21.64
CA MET A 259 7.40 7.52 -22.13
C MET A 259 8.83 7.95 -22.51
N CYS A 260 9.85 7.31 -21.94
CA CYS A 260 11.25 7.65 -22.17
C CYS A 260 11.93 6.73 -23.20
N VAL A 261 11.52 5.46 -23.30
CA VAL A 261 12.17 4.43 -24.11
C VAL A 261 11.28 4.06 -25.30
N GLY A 262 11.84 4.14 -26.51
CA GLY A 262 11.15 3.73 -27.74
C GLY A 262 10.73 2.26 -27.71
N GLU A 263 9.58 1.94 -28.32
CA GLU A 263 8.96 0.59 -28.27
C GLU A 263 9.94 -0.51 -28.73
N GLU A 264 10.79 -0.21 -29.71
CA GLU A 264 11.82 -1.09 -30.26
C GLU A 264 13.00 -1.40 -29.32
N LEU A 265 13.08 -0.72 -28.18
CA LEU A 265 14.10 -0.91 -27.15
C LEU A 265 13.53 -1.49 -25.85
N GLN A 266 12.20 -1.47 -25.66
CA GLN A 266 11.57 -1.86 -24.40
C GLN A 266 11.73 -3.36 -24.09
N ASP A 267 11.76 -4.23 -25.11
CA ASP A 267 11.99 -5.68 -25.00
C ASP A 267 13.49 -6.07 -24.98
N LYS A 268 14.38 -5.07 -25.02
CA LYS A 268 15.85 -5.25 -25.01
C LYS A 268 16.48 -4.94 -23.66
N CYS A 269 15.69 -4.58 -22.66
CA CYS A 269 16.17 -4.29 -21.33
C CYS A 269 15.08 -4.51 -20.28
N ALA A 270 15.48 -4.50 -19.01
CA ALA A 270 14.62 -4.55 -17.85
C ALA A 270 14.92 -3.34 -16.96
N LEU A 271 13.91 -2.52 -16.70
CA LEU A 271 13.97 -1.52 -15.66
C LEU A 271 13.66 -2.20 -14.33
N ILE A 272 14.57 -2.06 -13.38
CA ILE A 272 14.43 -2.59 -12.02
C ILE A 272 14.45 -1.46 -11.01
N VAL A 273 13.67 -1.65 -9.95
CA VAL A 273 13.75 -0.85 -8.72
C VAL A 273 14.38 -1.69 -7.62
N MET A 274 15.06 -1.04 -6.68
CA MET A 274 15.86 -1.72 -5.65
C MET A 274 15.57 -1.14 -4.27
N GLY A 275 16.23 -1.68 -3.24
CA GLY A 275 16.07 -1.19 -1.88
C GLY A 275 14.62 -1.27 -1.39
N SER A 276 14.14 -0.25 -0.68
CA SER A 276 12.77 -0.28 -0.13
C SER A 276 11.67 -0.33 -1.19
N GLU A 277 11.94 0.18 -2.39
CA GLU A 277 10.98 0.09 -3.49
C GLU A 277 10.87 -1.34 -4.00
N GLY A 278 12.00 -1.99 -4.27
CA GLY A 278 12.03 -3.37 -4.74
C GLY A 278 11.52 -4.40 -3.72
N ARG A 279 11.60 -4.08 -2.42
CA ARG A 279 10.94 -4.87 -1.35
C ARG A 279 9.44 -4.62 -1.22
N GLY A 280 8.88 -3.61 -1.89
CA GLY A 280 7.48 -3.21 -1.72
C GLY A 280 7.17 -2.62 -0.34
N GLU A 281 8.13 -1.91 0.25
CA GLU A 281 8.08 -1.36 1.61
C GLU A 281 8.16 0.17 1.63
N GLN A 282 8.12 0.82 0.46
CA GLN A 282 8.12 2.27 0.37
C GLN A 282 6.76 2.81 0.84
N SER A 283 6.79 3.69 1.84
CA SER A 283 5.59 4.23 2.49
C SER A 283 5.18 5.60 1.97
N ILE A 284 6.16 6.46 1.71
CA ILE A 284 6.05 7.77 1.04
C ILE A 284 7.23 7.87 0.07
N LYS A 285 7.19 8.80 -0.89
CA LYS A 285 8.30 9.14 -1.79
C LYS A 285 9.65 9.09 -1.08
N THR A 286 10.45 8.09 -1.43
CA THR A 286 11.85 8.02 -1.03
C THR A 286 12.76 8.15 -2.25
N ASP A 287 14.05 7.97 -2.02
CA ASP A 287 15.08 8.03 -3.05
C ASP A 287 14.75 7.07 -4.20
N GLN A 288 15.09 7.49 -5.40
CA GLN A 288 14.89 6.69 -6.60
C GLN A 288 16.04 5.68 -6.78
N ASP A 289 15.93 4.52 -6.12
CA ASP A 289 16.88 3.41 -6.31
C ASP A 289 16.48 2.56 -7.53
N ASN A 290 17.12 2.79 -8.67
CA ASN A 290 16.80 2.09 -9.92
C ASN A 290 18.04 1.73 -10.76
N ALA A 291 17.88 0.70 -11.58
CA ALA A 291 18.91 0.17 -12.46
C ALA A 291 18.28 -0.36 -13.77
N LEU A 292 19.10 -0.52 -14.80
CA LEU A 292 18.71 -1.02 -16.10
C LEU A 292 19.61 -2.19 -16.50
N ILE A 293 18.99 -3.36 -16.68
CA ILE A 293 19.66 -4.56 -17.19
C ILE A 293 19.39 -4.63 -18.68
N ILE A 294 20.43 -4.67 -19.51
CA ILE A 294 20.33 -4.66 -20.97
C ILE A 294 20.64 -6.06 -21.50
N LYS A 295 19.93 -6.48 -22.54
CA LYS A 295 20.21 -7.75 -23.21
C LYS A 295 21.61 -7.74 -23.83
N ASP A 296 22.35 -8.83 -23.67
CA ASP A 296 23.68 -8.96 -24.27
C ASP A 296 23.65 -8.74 -25.78
N GLY A 297 24.63 -8.00 -26.31
CA GLY A 297 24.75 -7.67 -27.73
C GLY A 297 23.94 -6.43 -28.17
N VAL A 298 23.19 -5.79 -27.27
CA VAL A 298 22.55 -4.50 -27.54
C VAL A 298 23.50 -3.36 -27.15
N ASP A 299 23.60 -2.33 -27.98
CA ASP A 299 24.41 -1.16 -27.67
C ASP A 299 23.81 -0.39 -26.48
N THR A 300 24.56 -0.33 -25.38
CA THR A 300 24.15 0.33 -24.13
C THR A 300 24.05 1.85 -24.28
N SER A 301 24.70 2.44 -25.30
CA SER A 301 24.66 3.87 -25.57
C SER A 301 23.25 4.37 -25.91
N LEU A 302 22.41 3.49 -26.48
CA LEU A 302 21.02 3.76 -26.85
C LEU A 302 20.13 4.10 -25.65
N PHE A 303 20.55 3.70 -24.44
CA PHE A 303 19.78 3.92 -23.21
C PHE A 303 20.26 5.12 -22.39
N ILE A 304 21.32 5.83 -22.79
CA ILE A 304 21.87 6.94 -22.01
C ILE A 304 20.84 8.07 -21.87
N GLU A 305 20.38 8.63 -22.99
CA GLU A 305 19.45 9.77 -23.00
C GLU A 305 18.07 9.39 -22.40
N PRO A 306 17.46 8.23 -22.75
CA PRO A 306 16.23 7.77 -22.10
C PRO A 306 16.33 7.66 -20.57
N MET A 307 17.44 7.13 -20.04
CA MET A 307 17.61 6.93 -18.60
C MET A 307 17.89 8.25 -17.85
N MET A 308 18.61 9.17 -18.47
CA MET A 308 18.76 10.54 -17.94
C MET A 308 17.40 11.23 -17.83
N LYS A 309 16.57 11.10 -18.88
CA LYS A 309 15.21 11.64 -18.91
C LYS A 309 14.32 10.99 -17.85
N LEU A 310 14.39 9.67 -17.68
CA LEU A 310 13.64 8.94 -16.65
C LEU A 310 13.94 9.45 -15.24
N ASN A 311 15.21 9.59 -14.85
CA ASN A 311 15.54 10.11 -13.53
C ASN A 311 15.16 11.59 -13.36
N SER A 312 15.19 12.39 -14.45
CA SER A 312 14.69 13.78 -14.43
C SER A 312 13.17 13.82 -14.18
N HIS A 313 12.38 13.03 -14.91
CA HIS A 313 10.94 12.97 -14.72
C HIS A 313 10.56 12.47 -13.32
N LEU A 314 11.27 11.47 -12.78
CA LEU A 314 11.07 11.01 -11.41
C LEU A 314 11.32 12.15 -10.40
N LEU A 315 12.38 12.93 -10.60
CA LEU A 315 12.66 14.11 -9.77
C LEU A 315 11.53 15.15 -9.85
N GLU A 316 11.03 15.43 -11.06
CA GLU A 316 9.91 16.35 -11.28
C GLU A 316 8.60 15.88 -10.63
N ILE A 317 8.33 14.57 -10.63
CA ILE A 317 7.19 13.94 -9.95
C ILE A 317 7.37 13.92 -8.42
N GLY A 318 8.59 14.16 -7.95
CA GLY A 318 8.93 14.35 -6.54
C GLY A 318 9.67 13.18 -5.90
N TYR A 319 10.22 12.25 -6.68
CA TYR A 319 11.16 11.24 -6.18
C TYR A 319 12.57 11.86 -6.12
N PRO A 320 13.09 12.18 -4.92
CA PRO A 320 14.41 12.79 -4.77
C PRO A 320 15.51 11.88 -5.33
N LYS A 321 16.62 12.51 -5.75
CA LYS A 321 17.82 11.77 -6.17
C LYS A 321 18.38 10.95 -5.01
N CYS A 322 18.88 9.76 -5.31
CA CYS A 322 19.55 8.94 -4.32
C CYS A 322 20.94 9.50 -4.00
N ASN A 323 21.21 9.74 -2.71
CA ASN A 323 22.52 10.20 -2.22
C ASN A 323 23.65 9.19 -2.55
N GLY A 324 23.33 7.90 -2.63
CA GLY A 324 24.26 6.85 -3.05
C GLY A 324 24.46 6.72 -4.56
N ASN A 325 23.83 7.60 -5.36
CA ASN A 325 23.88 7.59 -6.82
C ASN A 325 23.45 6.25 -7.45
N ILE A 326 22.43 5.62 -6.86
CA ILE A 326 21.85 4.34 -7.26
C ILE A 326 20.73 4.58 -8.28
N MET A 327 21.11 5.04 -9.46
CA MET A 327 20.18 5.54 -10.46
C MET A 327 20.60 5.11 -11.87
N VAL A 328 19.66 4.89 -12.77
CA VAL A 328 19.90 4.50 -14.18
C VAL A 328 20.69 5.54 -14.98
N SER A 329 20.73 6.79 -14.53
CA SER A 329 21.60 7.86 -15.03
C SER A 329 23.08 7.59 -14.79
N ASN A 330 23.41 6.87 -13.72
CA ASN A 330 24.77 6.40 -13.43
C ASN A 330 25.08 5.15 -14.26
N GLU A 331 26.14 5.19 -15.06
CA GLU A 331 26.59 4.05 -15.88
C GLU A 331 26.85 2.78 -15.06
N TYR A 332 27.15 2.93 -13.76
CA TYR A 332 27.35 1.80 -12.87
C TYR A 332 26.11 0.89 -12.78
N TRP A 333 24.92 1.47 -12.92
CA TRP A 333 23.62 0.80 -12.80
C TRP A 333 22.88 0.65 -14.14
N ARG A 334 23.60 0.85 -15.26
CA ARG A 334 23.06 0.67 -16.62
C ARG A 334 24.03 -0.22 -17.41
N ARG A 335 23.78 -1.53 -17.38
CA ARG A 335 24.74 -2.54 -17.90
C ARG A 335 24.02 -3.68 -18.59
N ASP A 336 24.74 -4.38 -19.46
CA ASP A 336 24.27 -5.65 -20.00
C ASP A 336 24.38 -6.79 -18.98
N VAL A 337 23.74 -7.93 -19.27
CA VAL A 337 23.71 -9.11 -18.40
C VAL A 337 25.13 -9.59 -18.10
N LYS A 338 26.01 -9.68 -19.11
CA LYS A 338 27.39 -10.12 -18.93
C LYS A 338 28.18 -9.23 -17.97
N ALA A 339 28.05 -7.91 -18.11
CA ALA A 339 28.71 -6.95 -17.23
C ALA A 339 28.13 -6.97 -15.81
N TYR A 340 26.83 -7.22 -15.65
CA TYR A 340 26.23 -7.44 -14.33
C TYR A 340 26.75 -8.72 -13.66
N LYS A 341 26.90 -9.84 -14.38
CA LYS A 341 27.50 -11.06 -13.83
C LYS A 341 28.93 -10.81 -13.33
N ALA A 342 29.75 -10.12 -14.13
CA ALA A 342 31.09 -9.72 -13.69
C ALA A 342 31.06 -8.79 -12.46
N LEU A 343 30.04 -7.93 -12.36
CA LEU A 343 29.84 -7.05 -11.20
C LEU A 343 29.48 -7.86 -9.95
N ILE A 344 28.61 -8.87 -10.08
CA ILE A 344 28.26 -9.81 -9.02
C ILE A 344 29.49 -10.60 -8.56
N ASP A 345 30.33 -11.07 -9.48
CA ASP A 345 31.60 -11.73 -9.14
C ASP A 345 32.50 -10.80 -8.32
N SER A 346 32.59 -9.52 -8.71
CA SER A 346 33.35 -8.52 -7.95
C SER A 346 32.76 -8.27 -6.57
N TRP A 347 31.43 -8.30 -6.46
CA TRP A 347 30.75 -8.10 -5.19
C TRP A 347 30.99 -9.24 -4.21
N THR A 348 30.96 -10.48 -4.71
CA THR A 348 31.18 -11.69 -3.90
C THR A 348 32.65 -11.94 -3.56
N ALA A 349 33.58 -11.30 -4.27
CA ALA A 349 35.02 -11.36 -3.99
C ALA A 349 35.49 -10.28 -3.00
N SER A 350 34.70 -9.23 -2.75
CA SER A 350 35.08 -8.07 -1.94
C SER A 350 34.31 -8.03 -0.61
N PHE A 351 35.02 -7.74 0.48
CA PHE A 351 34.43 -7.52 1.80
C PHE A 351 34.31 -6.03 2.18
N SER A 352 34.51 -5.11 1.23
CA SER A 352 34.39 -3.68 1.54
C SER A 352 32.93 -3.31 1.82
N GLU A 353 32.71 -2.42 2.79
CA GLU A 353 31.37 -1.97 3.19
C GLU A 353 30.55 -1.46 1.99
N GLU A 354 31.18 -0.66 1.12
CA GLU A 354 30.56 -0.15 -0.10
C GLU A 354 30.05 -1.28 -1.02
N THR A 355 30.85 -2.33 -1.18
CA THR A 355 30.52 -3.47 -2.04
C THR A 355 29.36 -4.28 -1.47
N LEU A 356 29.44 -4.60 -0.18
CA LEU A 356 28.39 -5.34 0.53
C LEU A 356 27.07 -4.55 0.55
N GLN A 357 27.14 -3.23 0.63
CA GLN A 357 25.97 -2.35 0.54
C GLN A 357 25.33 -2.42 -0.85
N LYS A 358 26.10 -2.27 -1.94
CA LYS A 358 25.59 -2.35 -3.32
C LYS A 358 24.93 -3.70 -3.60
N MET A 359 25.57 -4.78 -3.15
CA MET A 359 25.03 -6.13 -3.26
C MET A 359 23.73 -6.30 -2.44
N SER A 360 23.68 -5.78 -1.21
CA SER A 360 22.47 -5.79 -0.39
C SER A 360 21.30 -5.04 -1.05
N ILE A 361 21.59 -3.97 -1.78
CA ILE A 361 20.58 -3.20 -2.51
C ILE A 361 20.10 -3.96 -3.74
N PHE A 362 21.01 -4.60 -4.48
CA PHE A 362 20.67 -5.42 -5.64
C PHE A 362 19.86 -6.68 -5.28
N LEU A 363 20.11 -7.28 -4.11
CA LEU A 363 19.32 -8.41 -3.57
C LEU A 363 17.84 -8.10 -3.32
N ASP A 364 17.48 -6.82 -3.31
CA ASP A 364 16.09 -6.38 -3.19
C ASP A 364 15.48 -5.99 -4.53
N ALA A 365 16.17 -6.25 -5.65
CA ALA A 365 15.73 -5.84 -6.96
C ALA A 365 14.39 -6.46 -7.34
N LYS A 366 13.54 -5.65 -7.97
CA LYS A 366 12.28 -6.07 -8.59
C LYS A 366 12.16 -5.44 -9.97
N CYS A 367 11.80 -6.24 -10.97
CA CYS A 367 11.51 -5.76 -12.30
C CYS A 367 10.17 -5.03 -12.32
N VAL A 368 10.13 -3.86 -12.96
CA VAL A 368 8.91 -3.03 -13.08
C VAL A 368 8.48 -2.80 -14.52
N SER A 369 9.38 -2.96 -15.50
CA SER A 369 9.06 -2.84 -16.93
C SER A 369 10.16 -3.47 -17.79
N GLY A 370 9.80 -3.89 -19.02
CA GLY A 370 10.72 -4.53 -19.95
C GLY A 370 10.76 -6.06 -19.79
N GLU A 371 11.88 -6.68 -20.19
CA GLU A 371 12.10 -8.14 -20.14
C GLU A 371 12.56 -8.59 -18.75
N CYS A 372 11.62 -8.96 -17.88
CA CYS A 372 11.92 -9.26 -16.47
C CYS A 372 12.77 -10.50 -16.25
N GLU A 373 12.77 -11.41 -17.23
CA GLU A 373 13.59 -12.62 -17.28
C GLU A 373 15.10 -12.30 -17.16
N LEU A 374 15.52 -11.10 -17.57
CA LEU A 374 16.90 -10.63 -17.40
C LEU A 374 17.28 -10.48 -15.91
N LEU A 375 16.34 -10.02 -15.08
CA LEU A 375 16.57 -9.95 -13.63
C LEU A 375 16.57 -11.35 -13.00
N ASP A 376 15.70 -12.24 -13.47
CA ASP A 376 15.65 -13.62 -12.99
C ASP A 376 16.98 -14.34 -13.27
N GLU A 377 17.56 -14.13 -14.45
CA GLU A 377 18.89 -14.66 -14.80
C GLU A 377 19.98 -14.17 -13.84
N LEU A 378 20.01 -12.86 -13.53
CA LEU A 378 21.01 -12.28 -12.63
C LEU A 378 20.80 -12.69 -11.17
N THR A 379 19.55 -12.80 -10.72
CA THR A 379 19.20 -13.27 -9.38
C THR A 379 19.64 -14.72 -9.19
N ASN A 380 19.37 -15.59 -10.16
CA ASN A 380 19.82 -16.98 -10.16
C ASN A 380 21.35 -17.09 -10.18
N TYR A 381 22.02 -16.25 -10.97
CA TYR A 381 23.49 -16.17 -11.00
C TYR A 381 24.04 -15.78 -9.63
N LEU A 382 23.51 -14.71 -9.03
CA LEU A 382 23.90 -14.24 -7.70
C LEU A 382 23.74 -15.35 -6.65
N HIS A 383 22.56 -15.99 -6.57
CA HIS A 383 22.35 -17.08 -5.60
C HIS A 383 23.31 -18.26 -5.80
N SER A 384 23.70 -18.55 -7.05
CA SER A 384 24.67 -19.60 -7.35
C SER A 384 26.09 -19.23 -6.89
N SER A 385 26.48 -17.95 -7.01
CA SER A 385 27.78 -17.44 -6.55
C SER A 385 27.96 -17.47 -5.02
N PHE A 386 26.87 -17.64 -4.26
CA PHE A 386 26.87 -17.74 -2.79
C PHE A 386 26.88 -19.17 -2.25
N PHE A 387 26.86 -20.19 -3.11
CA PHE A 387 26.94 -21.57 -2.63
C PHE A 387 28.26 -21.82 -1.91
N SER A 388 28.19 -22.20 -0.63
CA SER A 388 29.35 -22.48 0.24
C SER A 388 30.26 -21.28 0.55
N ARG A 389 29.70 -20.05 0.59
CA ARG A 389 30.42 -18.80 0.93
C ARG A 389 29.96 -18.19 2.26
N ASP A 390 30.07 -18.97 3.34
CA ASP A 390 29.68 -18.54 4.70
C ASP A 390 30.47 -17.30 5.18
N ASP A 391 31.70 -17.13 4.68
CA ASP A 391 32.55 -15.95 4.90
C ASP A 391 31.88 -14.66 4.42
N VAL A 392 31.34 -14.64 3.19
CA VAL A 392 30.68 -13.46 2.63
C VAL A 392 29.38 -13.17 3.38
N LEU A 393 28.61 -14.21 3.69
CA LEU A 393 27.37 -14.08 4.45
C LEU A 393 27.61 -13.47 5.84
N ALA A 394 28.67 -13.89 6.53
CA ALA A 394 29.04 -13.34 7.84
C ALA A 394 29.42 -11.85 7.75
N HIS A 395 30.22 -11.46 6.74
CA HIS A 395 30.55 -10.04 6.52
C HIS A 395 29.32 -9.19 6.18
N MET A 396 28.38 -9.72 5.38
CA MET A 396 27.11 -9.04 5.12
C MET A 396 26.25 -8.91 6.38
N ALA A 397 26.17 -9.97 7.18
CA ALA A 397 25.38 -10.00 8.42
C ALA A 397 25.96 -9.05 9.49
N LYS A 398 27.25 -8.75 9.49
CA LYS A 398 27.89 -7.76 10.39
C LYS A 398 27.20 -6.40 10.33
N ALA A 399 26.64 -6.02 9.18
CA ALA A 399 25.89 -4.77 9.03
C ALA A 399 24.71 -4.64 10.02
N VAL A 400 24.13 -5.76 10.49
CA VAL A 400 23.05 -5.76 11.50
C VAL A 400 23.47 -5.06 12.80
N LEU A 401 24.78 -4.98 13.06
CA LEU A 401 25.37 -4.36 14.25
C LEU A 401 25.83 -2.90 14.03
N ASN A 402 25.67 -2.34 12.82
CA ASN A 402 26.16 -0.98 12.51
C ASN A 402 25.46 0.12 13.32
N PHE A 403 24.26 -0.14 13.82
CA PHE A 403 23.50 0.82 14.62
C PHE A 403 22.99 0.19 15.90
N GLU A 404 23.20 0.87 17.02
CA GLU A 404 22.65 0.48 18.32
C GLU A 404 21.13 0.65 18.35
N THR A 405 20.46 -0.23 19.07
CA THR A 405 19.01 -0.10 19.31
C THR A 405 18.79 0.94 20.41
N PRO A 406 17.86 1.90 20.26
CA PRO A 406 17.72 3.06 21.15
C PRO A 406 16.98 2.70 22.45
N LEU A 407 17.44 1.65 23.12
CA LEU A 407 16.87 1.11 24.34
C LEU A 407 17.99 0.81 25.34
N SER A 408 17.92 1.39 26.53
CA SER A 408 18.89 1.15 27.60
C SER A 408 18.66 -0.21 28.28
N MET A 409 19.61 -0.64 29.10
CA MET A 409 19.50 -1.85 29.93
C MET A 409 18.25 -1.87 30.82
N PHE A 410 17.73 -0.71 31.21
CA PHE A 410 16.50 -0.56 32.02
C PHE A 410 15.24 -0.31 31.16
N SER A 411 15.29 -0.62 29.86
CA SER A 411 14.17 -0.42 28.92
C SER A 411 13.67 1.03 28.81
N SER A 412 14.55 2.01 29.07
CA SER A 412 14.32 3.43 28.79
C SER A 412 14.83 3.77 27.39
N PHE A 413 14.16 4.68 26.68
CA PHE A 413 14.63 5.12 25.38
C PHE A 413 15.95 5.89 25.48
N VAL A 414 16.87 5.58 24.57
CA VAL A 414 18.11 6.36 24.38
C VAL A 414 17.85 7.36 23.26
N LEU A 415 17.98 8.65 23.58
CA LEU A 415 17.62 9.75 22.68
C LEU A 415 18.87 10.45 22.14
N GLU A 416 18.82 10.88 20.90
CA GLU A 416 19.92 11.59 20.25
C GLU A 416 19.85 13.08 20.57
N LYS A 417 20.78 13.57 21.39
CA LYS A 417 20.86 15.00 21.75
C LYS A 417 21.05 15.90 20.52
N SER A 418 21.78 15.43 19.51
CA SER A 418 22.01 16.12 18.24
C SER A 418 20.74 16.27 17.39
N HIS A 419 19.70 15.46 17.66
CA HIS A 419 18.42 15.50 16.96
C HIS A 419 17.27 15.85 17.91
N GLU A 420 17.50 16.81 18.82
CA GLU A 420 16.48 17.37 19.71
C GLU A 420 15.84 16.34 20.66
N ASN A 421 16.62 15.34 21.08
CA ASN A 421 16.15 14.21 21.91
C ASN A 421 15.09 13.34 21.21
N ARG A 422 15.22 13.17 19.90
CA ARG A 422 14.44 12.20 19.13
C ARG A 422 15.24 10.91 18.95
N LEU A 423 14.57 9.84 18.53
CA LEU A 423 15.19 8.57 18.15
C LEU A 423 14.93 8.26 16.67
N ASP A 424 15.92 7.72 15.97
CA ASP A 424 15.81 7.26 14.57
C ASP A 424 15.23 5.84 14.53
N LEU A 425 14.01 5.68 13.99
CA LEU A 425 13.37 4.37 13.85
C LEU A 425 14.00 3.49 12.76
N LYS A 426 14.54 4.12 11.71
CA LYS A 426 15.19 3.42 10.61
C LYS A 426 16.48 2.77 11.11
N LYS A 427 17.38 3.56 11.69
CA LYS A 427 18.64 3.04 12.26
C LYS A 427 18.41 2.19 13.51
N GLY A 428 17.47 2.59 14.37
CA GLY A 428 17.26 1.97 15.67
C GLY A 428 16.65 0.56 15.64
N GLY A 429 15.98 0.17 14.55
CA GLY A 429 15.41 -1.19 14.46
C GLY A 429 15.14 -1.72 13.05
N ILE A 430 14.56 -0.90 12.16
CA ILE A 430 14.16 -1.36 10.82
C ILE A 430 15.38 -1.85 10.02
N PHE A 431 16.51 -1.13 10.09
CA PHE A 431 17.73 -1.47 9.38
C PHE A 431 18.24 -2.86 9.77
N ALA A 432 18.38 -3.13 11.06
CA ALA A 432 18.87 -4.41 11.58
C ALA A 432 17.96 -5.57 11.16
N LEU A 433 16.64 -5.38 11.25
CA LEU A 433 15.66 -6.41 10.87
C LEU A 433 15.74 -6.71 9.36
N VAL A 434 15.66 -5.68 8.52
CA VAL A 434 15.71 -5.83 7.05
C VAL A 434 17.03 -6.47 6.62
N HIS A 435 18.18 -6.00 7.12
CA HIS A 435 19.48 -6.56 6.76
C HIS A 435 19.64 -7.99 7.23
N GLY A 436 19.25 -8.31 8.48
CA GLY A 436 19.41 -9.67 8.99
C GLY A 436 18.53 -10.68 8.25
N VAL A 437 17.26 -10.33 8.02
CA VAL A 437 16.33 -11.17 7.26
C VAL A 437 16.81 -11.36 5.82
N ARG A 438 17.35 -10.31 5.18
CA ARG A 438 17.94 -10.42 3.84
C ARG A 438 19.08 -11.43 3.78
N VAL A 439 20.01 -11.39 4.74
CA VAL A 439 21.17 -12.30 4.74
C VAL A 439 20.75 -13.74 5.04
N LEU A 440 19.81 -13.96 5.97
CA LEU A 440 19.19 -15.28 6.17
C LEU A 440 18.51 -15.78 4.89
N SER A 441 17.75 -14.93 4.23
CA SER A 441 17.06 -15.27 2.97
C SER A 441 18.06 -15.68 1.89
N LEU A 442 19.19 -14.98 1.79
CA LEU A 442 20.26 -15.34 0.87
C LEU A 442 20.87 -16.71 1.20
N GLN A 443 21.19 -16.97 2.47
CA GLN A 443 21.74 -18.25 2.94
C GLN A 443 20.81 -19.42 2.59
N TYR A 444 19.51 -19.24 2.78
CA TYR A 444 18.51 -20.28 2.59
C TYR A 444 17.83 -20.26 1.22
N ARG A 445 18.31 -19.43 0.27
CA ARG A 445 17.78 -19.31 -1.10
C ARG A 445 16.27 -19.02 -1.11
N VAL A 446 15.87 -18.04 -0.33
CA VAL A 446 14.55 -17.40 -0.35
C VAL A 446 14.63 -16.27 -1.37
N THR A 447 13.78 -16.32 -2.39
CA THR A 447 13.80 -15.41 -3.56
C THR A 447 12.93 -14.17 -3.37
N GLU A 448 12.05 -14.20 -2.37
CA GLU A 448 11.20 -13.10 -1.97
C GLU A 448 12.07 -11.89 -1.60
N THR A 449 11.67 -10.69 -2.02
CA THR A 449 12.37 -9.44 -1.66
C THR A 449 11.77 -8.78 -0.41
N ASN A 450 10.45 -8.84 -0.25
CA ASN A 450 9.74 -8.24 0.88
C ASN A 450 10.15 -8.87 2.22
N THR A 451 10.45 -8.05 3.22
CA THR A 451 10.96 -8.51 4.52
C THR A 451 9.96 -9.40 5.26
N ILE A 452 8.66 -9.11 5.21
CA ILE A 452 7.63 -9.93 5.85
C ILE A 452 7.49 -11.27 5.12
N GLU A 453 7.47 -11.27 3.79
CA GLU A 453 7.38 -12.51 3.02
C GLU A 453 8.63 -13.38 3.21
N ARG A 454 9.83 -12.77 3.30
CA ARG A 454 11.06 -13.46 3.68
C ARG A 454 10.95 -14.11 5.06
N ILE A 455 10.44 -13.41 6.07
CA ILE A 455 10.24 -13.98 7.42
C ILE A 455 9.28 -15.17 7.37
N LYS A 456 8.16 -15.05 6.64
CA LYS A 456 7.20 -16.15 6.48
C LYS A 456 7.84 -17.35 5.81
N GLU A 457 8.63 -17.15 4.77
CA GLU A 457 9.27 -18.25 4.04
C GLU A 457 10.37 -18.91 4.87
N LEU A 458 11.15 -18.14 5.62
CA LEU A 458 12.10 -18.68 6.60
C LEU A 458 11.40 -19.53 7.68
N ASN A 459 10.22 -19.11 8.13
CA ASN A 459 9.38 -19.90 9.04
C ASN A 459 8.80 -21.15 8.37
N ASN A 460 8.33 -21.07 7.12
CA ASN A 460 7.81 -22.22 6.38
C ASN A 460 8.86 -23.32 6.16
N ARG A 461 10.14 -22.93 6.20
CA ARG A 461 11.32 -23.82 6.10
C ARG A 461 11.90 -24.20 7.46
N ASP A 462 11.20 -23.91 8.57
CA ASP A 462 11.62 -24.21 9.95
C ASP A 462 12.98 -23.58 10.36
N ILE A 463 13.42 -22.51 9.68
CA ILE A 463 14.68 -21.82 10.00
C ILE A 463 14.52 -20.93 11.25
N ILE A 464 13.35 -20.35 11.41
CA ILE A 464 12.93 -19.61 12.60
C ILE A 464 11.57 -20.15 13.03
N ASP A 465 11.34 -20.24 14.33
CA ASP A 465 10.07 -20.73 14.84
C ASP A 465 8.93 -19.70 14.64
N LYS A 466 7.69 -20.20 14.72
CA LYS A 466 6.48 -19.42 14.50
C LYS A 466 6.32 -18.24 15.43
N GLU A 467 6.68 -18.40 16.71
CA GLU A 467 6.57 -17.34 17.70
C GLU A 467 7.53 -16.21 17.35
N PHE A 468 8.79 -16.55 17.07
CA PHE A 468 9.81 -15.58 16.70
C PHE A 468 9.50 -14.88 15.37
N ALA A 469 8.99 -15.62 14.38
CA ALA A 469 8.55 -15.04 13.12
C ALA A 469 7.41 -14.01 13.31
N MET A 470 6.41 -14.34 14.16
CA MET A 470 5.33 -13.41 14.51
C MET A 470 5.85 -12.17 15.24
N GLU A 471 6.77 -12.34 16.20
CA GLU A 471 7.41 -11.24 16.93
C GLU A 471 8.14 -10.29 15.98
N LEU A 472 8.93 -10.82 15.02
CA LEU A 472 9.65 -10.02 14.04
C LEU A 472 8.69 -9.23 13.14
N ILE A 473 7.64 -9.89 12.64
CA ILE A 473 6.64 -9.29 11.77
C ILE A 473 5.90 -8.14 12.48
N GLU A 474 5.43 -8.35 13.72
CA GLU A 474 4.71 -7.30 14.46
C GLU A 474 5.66 -6.17 14.90
N SER A 475 6.93 -6.47 15.18
CA SER A 475 7.95 -5.44 15.44
C SER A 475 8.22 -4.57 14.21
N PHE A 476 8.37 -5.19 13.03
CA PHE A 476 8.54 -4.46 11.77
C PHE A 476 7.34 -3.57 11.46
N ASP A 477 6.12 -4.07 11.67
CA ASP A 477 4.88 -3.32 11.49
C ASP A 477 4.78 -2.13 12.45
N THR A 478 5.10 -2.33 13.72
CA THR A 478 5.04 -1.28 14.75
C THR A 478 6.01 -0.15 14.40
N LEU A 479 7.28 -0.50 14.12
CA LEU A 479 8.30 0.47 13.73
C LEU A 479 7.92 1.21 12.44
N SER A 480 7.44 0.48 11.43
CA SER A 480 7.03 1.06 10.15
C SER A 480 5.80 1.96 10.28
N SER A 481 4.85 1.61 11.15
CA SER A 481 3.64 2.38 11.39
C SER A 481 3.95 3.71 12.09
N ILE A 482 4.77 3.68 13.13
CA ILE A 482 5.20 4.88 13.85
C ILE A 482 6.03 5.77 12.91
N ARG A 483 6.93 5.17 12.11
CA ARG A 483 7.73 5.88 11.11
C ARG A 483 6.86 6.54 10.05
N LEU A 484 5.86 5.83 9.49
CA LEU A 484 4.93 6.40 8.52
C LEU A 484 4.17 7.60 9.13
N LYS A 485 3.66 7.48 10.36
CA LYS A 485 2.99 8.60 11.06
C LYS A 485 3.92 9.80 11.21
N SER A 486 5.19 9.58 11.56
CA SER A 486 6.19 10.65 11.62
C SER A 486 6.39 11.31 10.26
N MET A 487 6.69 10.51 9.22
CA MET A 487 6.92 11.02 7.87
C MET A 487 5.73 11.80 7.29
N LEU A 488 4.48 11.45 7.63
CA LEU A 488 3.29 12.19 7.20
C LEU A 488 3.14 13.55 7.88
N ASN A 489 3.69 13.70 9.09
CA ASN A 489 3.61 14.92 9.90
C ASN A 489 4.85 15.82 9.76
N SER A 490 5.98 15.27 9.29
CA SER A 490 7.21 16.02 9.10
C SER A 490 7.14 16.95 7.89
N LYS A 491 7.70 18.16 8.05
CA LYS A 491 7.89 19.10 6.93
C LYS A 491 9.11 18.74 6.09
N GLU A 492 10.14 18.20 6.73
CA GLU A 492 11.37 17.74 6.09
C GLU A 492 11.45 16.21 6.09
N ARG A 493 12.07 15.66 5.05
CA ARG A 493 12.11 14.21 4.83
C ARG A 493 13.04 13.48 5.80
N GLU A 494 14.16 14.09 6.15
CA GLU A 494 15.13 13.49 7.09
C GLU A 494 14.54 13.39 8.50
N ASP A 495 13.73 14.38 8.90
CA ASP A 495 12.98 14.39 10.16
C ASP A 495 11.97 13.25 10.27
N GLY A 496 11.47 12.72 9.14
CA GLY A 496 10.46 11.66 9.13
C GLY A 496 10.94 10.32 9.69
N ASN A 497 12.25 10.10 9.83
CA ASN A 497 12.78 8.91 10.50
C ASN A 497 12.88 9.08 12.02
N TYR A 498 12.86 10.34 12.50
CA TYR A 498 13.01 10.67 13.90
C TYR A 498 11.65 10.81 14.57
N ILE A 499 11.56 10.33 15.80
CA ILE A 499 10.37 10.55 16.65
C ILE A 499 10.76 10.96 18.05
N ASN A 500 9.92 11.79 18.66
CA ASN A 500 9.98 12.07 20.09
C ASN A 500 9.05 11.09 20.82
N PRO A 501 9.56 10.15 21.64
CA PRO A 501 8.69 9.19 22.31
C PRO A 501 7.64 9.82 23.21
N LYS A 502 7.86 11.06 23.69
CA LYS A 502 6.88 11.78 24.52
C LYS A 502 5.60 12.13 23.77
N GLU A 503 5.65 12.21 22.45
CA GLU A 503 4.51 12.51 21.58
C GLU A 503 3.70 11.27 21.18
N LEU A 504 4.20 10.07 21.50
CA LEU A 504 3.48 8.82 21.31
C LEU A 504 2.51 8.57 22.46
N GLU A 505 1.38 7.93 22.16
CA GLU A 505 0.48 7.40 23.19
C GLU A 505 1.15 6.28 24.01
N LYS A 506 0.63 6.01 25.21
CA LYS A 506 1.24 5.03 26.14
C LYS A 506 1.39 3.64 25.50
N ASN A 507 0.31 3.13 24.91
CA ASN A 507 0.29 1.88 24.15
C ASN A 507 1.36 1.86 23.02
N GLN A 508 1.51 2.93 22.27
CA GLN A 508 2.48 3.04 21.18
C GLN A 508 3.92 3.04 21.71
N ARG A 509 4.18 3.70 22.83
CA ARG A 509 5.49 3.66 23.50
C ARG A 509 5.83 2.26 24.00
N ASP A 510 4.86 1.56 24.59
CA ASP A 510 5.08 0.23 25.14
C ASP A 510 5.33 -0.79 24.00
N LEU A 511 4.52 -0.76 22.94
CA LEU A 511 4.75 -1.55 21.72
C LEU A 511 6.11 -1.25 21.06
N LEU A 512 6.53 0.01 21.04
CA LEU A 512 7.84 0.40 20.50
C LEU A 512 8.99 -0.17 21.34
N LYS A 513 8.88 -0.13 22.68
CA LYS A 513 9.88 -0.75 23.57
C LYS A 513 9.96 -2.24 23.35
N ASP A 514 8.83 -2.92 23.27
CA ASP A 514 8.78 -4.36 23.06
C ASP A 514 9.35 -4.74 21.69
N SER A 515 9.03 -3.97 20.65
CA SER A 515 9.65 -4.11 19.33
C SER A 515 11.17 -4.03 19.39
N PHE A 516 11.73 -3.05 20.12
CA PHE A 516 13.19 -2.94 20.30
C PHE A 516 13.80 -4.11 21.08
N LYS A 517 13.09 -4.69 22.05
CA LYS A 517 13.56 -5.92 22.72
C LYS A 517 13.64 -7.09 21.74
N ILE A 518 12.64 -7.24 20.86
CA ILE A 518 12.65 -8.25 19.80
C ILE A 518 13.78 -8.01 18.80
N ILE A 519 14.04 -6.75 18.40
CA ILE A 519 15.20 -6.42 17.57
C ILE A 519 16.51 -6.85 18.25
N ASN A 520 16.66 -6.59 19.55
CA ASN A 520 17.86 -7.02 20.30
C ASN A 520 17.98 -8.55 20.37
N LYS A 521 16.86 -9.27 20.55
CA LYS A 521 16.81 -10.74 20.45
C LYS A 521 17.27 -11.21 19.06
N PHE A 522 16.81 -10.55 18.00
CA PHE A 522 17.19 -10.85 16.62
C PHE A 522 18.66 -10.57 16.33
N LYS A 523 19.22 -9.45 16.80
CA LYS A 523 20.65 -9.17 16.69
C LYS A 523 21.49 -10.27 17.36
N LYS A 524 21.10 -10.73 18.56
CA LYS A 524 21.77 -11.85 19.24
C LYS A 524 21.68 -13.16 18.47
N PHE A 525 20.51 -13.47 17.90
CA PHE A 525 20.34 -14.62 17.01
C PHE A 525 21.31 -14.54 15.83
N MET A 526 21.38 -13.38 15.14
CA MET A 526 22.30 -13.17 14.01
C MET A 526 23.77 -13.30 14.41
N ILE A 527 24.17 -12.79 15.58
CA ILE A 527 25.53 -12.93 16.12
C ILE A 527 25.91 -14.41 16.27
N PHE A 528 25.02 -15.19 16.89
CA PHE A 528 25.26 -16.62 17.11
C PHE A 528 25.26 -17.41 15.80
N HIS A 529 24.27 -17.16 14.94
CA HIS A 529 24.05 -17.90 13.70
C HIS A 529 25.17 -17.71 12.67
N PHE A 530 25.71 -16.48 12.54
CA PHE A 530 26.79 -16.15 11.60
C PHE A 530 28.17 -16.01 12.25
N HIS A 531 28.31 -16.32 13.53
CA HIS A 531 29.57 -16.18 14.30
C HIS A 531 30.20 -14.78 14.18
N LEU A 532 29.39 -13.72 14.27
CA LEU A 532 29.81 -12.36 13.93
C LEU A 532 30.95 -11.81 14.80
N GLU A 533 31.16 -12.34 16.01
CA GLU A 533 32.28 -11.97 16.87
C GLU A 533 33.65 -12.42 16.32
N MET A 534 33.67 -13.37 15.38
CA MET A 534 34.89 -13.88 14.75
C MET A 534 35.23 -13.19 13.41
N VAL A 535 34.36 -12.28 12.94
CA VAL A 535 34.52 -11.58 11.67
C VAL A 535 35.34 -10.30 11.91
N SER A 536 36.58 -10.27 11.43
CA SER A 536 37.51 -9.12 11.56
C SER A 536 37.00 -7.87 10.87
#